data_AF-A0A821WP55-F1
#
_entry.id   AF-A0A821WP55-F1
#
_cell.length_a   1.000
_cell.length_b   1.000
_cell.length_c   1.000
_cell.angle_alpha   90.00
_cell.angle_beta   90.00
_cell.angle_gamma   90.00
#
_symmetry.space_group_name_H-M   'P 1'
#
loop_
_entity.id
_entity.type
_entity.pdbx_description
1 polymer ?
#
loop_
_entity_poly.entity_id
_entity_poly.type
_entity_poly.pdbx_seq_one_letter_code
_entity_poly.pdbx_strand_id
1 'polypeptide(L)'
;MEDHNKTGKMNMKDVYAQPERVEITLNDKEMNDRRNISSIYADNQNNSSNMFDMERPNLNGKEILDPKQVAVGLKNFENVPFKPMTKNRRVVEDTIEQQNLIIMNIVKYIGEDSRLVGYADEPLLPLHEACAPLTKIIHNISFYVKLALNESVKQSIHGLTTDESASIRLYMMEWEESHQSLYAILNYALNTATREGILPYFKYLKLFLTALIKLPSASSQIIWRGVNEDLSKKFLPGSIITWWTFSSCTATMAVLENNIYLNTTGVRTILAIETINGRVIRAESHSPNEDEILLLPGTQMVVESHSSPAPNLHIIHLKQIIPNETLLQSPLKDAYLYPKVSPSLLPLRNSEVNYSEVRKSIAALLNEPTYDDGSYGPLFVRLSWHASGTYSHVDSTGGSNGGCIRLDPQNSWEANKGLNIARDRLASVYRAYPGLTYADLYTLAGVVAIENMGGPTIKWRSGRVDYSDGSKSPPDGRLPDASKGAQHIRDVFYRMGFNDSELVALIGAHSMGRCHIERSGYDGDWTPRTTSFSNDFFRLLSQEQWEERNWNGSRQFEDVRTRSFLMLPTDMALFQDLDFKQYVLDYANDQNLFSKNFASAFEKLLELG
;
A
#
# COMPACT_ATOMS: atom_id res chain seq x y z
N MET A 1 -33.66 -46.08 30.26
CA MET A 1 -33.10 -46.68 31.49
C MET A 1 -31.72 -46.06 31.63
N GLU A 2 -31.70 -44.85 32.19
CA GLU A 2 -31.61 -44.61 33.65
C GLU A 2 -30.17 -44.81 34.12
N ASP A 3 -29.59 -43.96 34.95
CA ASP A 3 -29.88 -42.58 35.35
C ASP A 3 -28.66 -42.17 36.20
N HIS A 4 -28.57 -40.87 36.43
CA HIS A 4 -27.99 -40.20 37.58
C HIS A 4 -26.51 -39.82 37.61
N ASN A 5 -26.14 -38.66 38.20
CA ASN A 5 -26.77 -37.35 38.34
C ASN A 5 -25.78 -36.46 39.14
N LYS A 6 -26.00 -35.14 39.04
CA LYS A 6 -25.62 -34.07 40.00
C LYS A 6 -24.31 -33.33 39.76
N THR A 7 -24.32 -32.14 39.14
CA THR A 7 -24.91 -30.82 39.51
C THR A 7 -23.94 -29.92 40.27
N GLY A 8 -23.74 -28.71 39.76
CA GLY A 8 -23.13 -27.60 40.47
C GLY A 8 -23.08 -26.32 39.62
N LYS A 9 -24.22 -25.62 39.49
CA LYS A 9 -24.33 -24.21 39.08
C LYS A 9 -24.28 -23.33 40.33
N MET A 10 -23.50 -22.24 40.31
CA MET A 10 -23.67 -20.92 40.98
C MET A 10 -22.28 -20.27 41.18
N ASN A 11 -22.05 -18.95 41.15
CA ASN A 11 -22.87 -17.77 40.89
C ASN A 11 -21.91 -16.62 40.51
N MET A 12 -22.39 -15.67 39.71
CA MET A 12 -21.76 -14.37 39.48
C MET A 12 -22.08 -13.48 40.70
N LYS A 13 -21.06 -13.14 41.50
CA LYS A 13 -20.91 -11.89 42.28
C LYS A 13 -19.68 -12.00 43.19
N ASP A 14 -18.98 -10.88 43.31
CA ASP A 14 -17.95 -10.56 44.31
C ASP A 14 -16.57 -11.20 44.13
N VAL A 15 -15.66 -10.53 43.41
CA VAL A 15 -14.31 -10.14 43.90
C VAL A 15 -13.77 -9.00 43.00
N TYR A 16 -14.23 -7.77 43.24
CA TYR A 16 -13.42 -6.57 42.95
C TYR A 16 -12.71 -6.20 44.25
N ALA A 17 -11.44 -6.59 44.39
CA ALA A 17 -10.57 -6.07 45.44
C ALA A 17 -9.62 -5.06 44.80
N GLN A 18 -9.82 -3.78 45.10
CA GLN A 18 -8.88 -2.70 44.77
C GLN A 18 -7.63 -2.82 45.66
N PRO A 19 -6.42 -2.55 45.14
CA PRO A 19 -5.28 -2.23 46.00
C PRO A 19 -5.35 -0.76 46.46
N GLU A 20 -5.04 -0.59 47.73
CA GLU A 20 -5.15 0.63 48.53
C GLU A 20 -4.32 1.82 48.01
N ARG A 21 -4.86 3.02 48.19
CA ARG A 21 -4.14 4.31 48.10
C ARG A 21 -3.06 4.35 49.18
N VAL A 22 -1.81 4.50 48.77
CA VAL A 22 -0.76 5.06 49.64
C VAL A 22 -0.80 6.58 49.45
N GLU A 23 -1.36 7.30 50.42
CA GLU A 23 -1.16 8.74 50.57
C GLU A 23 0.27 8.99 51.04
N ILE A 24 1.08 9.62 50.19
CA ILE A 24 2.35 10.22 50.60
C ILE A 24 2.09 11.71 50.80
N THR A 25 2.00 12.12 52.06
CA THR A 25 2.03 13.50 52.50
C THR A 25 3.44 14.05 52.29
N LEU A 26 3.61 14.96 51.33
CA LEU A 26 4.86 15.73 51.20
C LEU A 26 4.79 16.94 52.15
N ASN A 27 5.74 16.99 53.09
CA ASN A 27 5.94 18.07 54.05
C ASN A 27 6.46 19.35 53.37
N ASP A 28 6.04 20.49 53.91
CA ASP A 28 6.40 21.86 53.56
C ASP A 28 7.92 22.14 53.65
N LYS A 29 8.67 21.76 52.61
CA LYS A 29 10.07 22.18 52.43
C LYS A 29 10.48 22.37 50.97
N GLU A 30 9.56 22.87 50.14
CA GLU A 30 9.82 23.43 48.80
C GLU A 30 9.03 24.74 48.57
N MET A 31 9.15 25.71 49.48
CA MET A 31 8.77 27.11 49.21
C MET A 31 9.74 28.07 49.91
N ASN A 32 10.97 28.16 49.40
CA ASN A 32 11.82 29.36 49.44
C ASN A 32 13.17 29.01 48.83
N ASP A 33 13.34 29.33 47.55
CA ASP A 33 14.54 29.98 47.01
C ASP A 33 14.31 30.29 45.53
N ARG A 34 13.29 31.13 45.30
CA ARG A 34 13.15 31.98 44.12
C ARG A 34 13.10 33.41 44.60
N ARG A 35 14.26 34.03 44.80
CA ARG A 35 14.47 35.48 44.71
C ARG A 35 15.97 35.81 44.78
N ASN A 36 16.42 36.59 43.79
CA ASN A 36 17.75 37.19 43.58
C ASN A 36 18.82 36.18 43.09
N ILE A 37 19.59 36.43 42.03
CA ILE A 37 20.22 37.69 41.62
C ILE A 37 20.30 37.79 40.09
N SER A 38 19.76 38.89 39.59
CA SER A 38 20.14 39.56 38.35
C SER A 38 21.55 40.14 38.45
N SER A 39 22.50 39.68 37.63
CA SER A 39 23.59 40.47 37.06
C SER A 39 24.45 39.59 36.16
N ILE A 40 25.16 40.22 35.23
CA ILE A 40 26.05 39.63 34.20
C ILE A 40 25.33 39.26 32.87
N TYR A 41 24.59 40.24 32.34
CA TYR A 41 24.70 40.61 30.92
C TYR A 41 25.27 42.03 30.87
N ALA A 42 26.57 42.14 30.62
CA ALA A 42 27.26 43.34 30.14
C ALA A 42 28.65 42.89 29.71
N ASP A 43 28.83 42.62 28.41
CA ASP A 43 29.77 43.38 27.58
C ASP A 43 29.96 42.77 26.19
N ASN A 44 29.93 43.67 25.22
CA ASN A 44 30.47 43.60 23.87
C ASN A 44 29.68 42.87 22.77
N GLN A 45 28.62 43.56 22.34
CA GLN A 45 28.51 43.90 20.92
C GLN A 45 29.65 44.85 20.51
N ASN A 46 30.48 44.44 19.54
CA ASN A 46 31.02 45.26 18.44
C ASN A 46 32.19 44.54 17.76
N ASN A 47 31.92 43.90 16.62
CA ASN A 47 32.60 44.21 15.35
C ASN A 47 32.18 43.18 14.30
N SER A 48 31.28 43.63 13.42
CA SER A 48 31.19 43.16 12.06
C SER A 48 32.40 43.66 11.25
N SER A 49 32.67 42.93 10.16
CA SER A 49 33.42 43.33 8.95
C SER A 49 34.88 42.83 8.85
N ASN A 50 35.14 42.25 7.68
CA ASN A 50 36.43 41.90 7.06
C ASN A 50 37.07 40.56 7.44
N MET A 51 36.92 39.57 6.54
CA MET A 51 38.08 38.84 6.02
C MET A 51 37.69 38.10 4.72
N PHE A 52 37.88 38.79 3.60
CA PHE A 52 38.35 38.14 2.37
C PHE A 52 39.84 37.82 2.54
N ASP A 53 40.27 36.78 1.83
CA ASP A 53 41.66 36.35 1.57
C ASP A 53 42.49 35.84 2.76
N MET A 54 42.75 34.53 2.75
CA MET A 54 44.09 33.99 2.96
C MET A 54 44.21 32.58 2.35
N GLU A 55 44.88 32.54 1.21
CA GLU A 55 45.91 31.60 0.74
C GLU A 55 45.87 30.11 1.15
N ARG A 56 45.95 29.26 0.10
CA ARG A 56 46.24 27.82 0.16
C ARG A 56 47.63 27.56 0.75
N PRO A 57 47.81 26.55 1.64
CA PRO A 57 49.10 25.90 1.81
C PRO A 57 49.24 24.69 0.90
N ASN A 58 50.38 24.67 0.21
CA ASN A 58 50.91 23.63 -0.64
C ASN A 58 51.03 22.26 0.06
N LEU A 59 50.71 21.21 -0.69
CA LEU A 59 51.20 19.86 -0.48
C LEU A 59 52.72 19.84 -0.68
N ASN A 60 53.49 19.49 0.35
CA ASN A 60 54.71 18.68 0.24
C ASN A 60 55.37 18.51 1.63
N GLY A 61 55.31 17.29 2.16
CA GLY A 61 56.04 16.91 3.36
C GLY A 61 55.77 15.46 3.74
N LYS A 62 56.67 14.56 3.34
CA LYS A 62 56.76 13.20 3.89
C LYS A 62 57.15 13.29 5.36
N GLU A 63 56.29 12.84 6.27
CA GLU A 63 56.73 12.35 7.57
C GLU A 63 56.06 11.02 7.89
N ILE A 64 56.92 10.03 8.14
CA ILE A 64 56.61 8.66 8.53
C ILE A 64 56.62 8.67 10.07
N LEU A 65 55.50 8.30 10.71
CA LEU A 65 55.45 8.13 12.17
C LEU A 65 55.50 6.64 12.56
N ASP A 66 56.31 6.39 13.58
CA ASP A 66 56.86 5.14 14.12
C ASP A 66 55.81 4.20 14.76
N PRO A 67 55.81 2.87 14.49
CA PRO A 67 54.81 1.94 15.04
C PRO A 67 54.93 1.60 16.53
N LYS A 68 55.84 2.21 17.31
CA LYS A 68 56.08 1.82 18.72
C LYS A 68 55.41 2.66 19.81
N GLN A 69 54.50 3.59 19.49
CA GLN A 69 53.75 4.36 20.50
C GLN A 69 52.29 3.90 20.74
N VAL A 70 51.83 2.77 20.19
CA VAL A 70 50.44 2.28 20.35
C VAL A 70 50.30 1.14 21.37
N ALA A 71 51.17 1.09 22.38
CA ALA A 71 51.18 -0.03 23.34
C ALA A 71 51.31 0.38 24.81
N VAL A 72 50.61 1.43 25.27
CA VAL A 72 50.31 1.62 26.70
C VAL A 72 48.94 2.32 26.82
N GLY A 73 47.86 1.55 26.95
CA GLY A 73 46.52 2.11 27.11
C GLY A 73 45.40 1.09 27.15
N LEU A 74 45.68 -0.16 27.56
CA LEU A 74 44.68 -1.20 27.75
C LEU A 74 44.86 -1.82 29.13
N LYS A 75 44.49 -1.05 30.15
CA LYS A 75 44.23 -1.45 31.55
C LYS A 75 43.78 -0.18 32.26
N ASN A 76 42.46 -0.02 32.42
CA ASN A 76 41.73 0.87 33.36
C ASN A 76 40.38 1.35 32.78
N PHE A 77 39.58 0.45 32.23
CA PHE A 77 38.14 0.66 32.06
C PHE A 77 37.37 -0.45 32.78
N GLU A 78 37.71 -0.68 34.04
CA GLU A 78 36.81 -1.32 34.98
C GLU A 78 36.37 -0.21 35.94
N ASN A 79 35.06 0.04 36.01
CA ASN A 79 34.37 1.01 36.88
C ASN A 79 34.12 2.43 36.33
N VAL A 80 33.56 2.54 35.11
CA VAL A 80 32.71 3.70 34.79
C VAL A 80 31.26 3.28 35.06
N PRO A 81 30.51 3.97 35.95
CA PRO A 81 29.13 3.60 36.27
C PRO A 81 28.26 3.76 35.01
N PHE A 82 27.64 2.66 34.59
CA PHE A 82 26.70 2.62 33.48
C PHE A 82 25.50 3.50 33.82
N LYS A 83 25.36 4.63 33.11
CA LYS A 83 24.16 5.47 33.21
C LYS A 83 23.12 4.85 32.27
N PRO A 84 21.92 4.46 32.73
CA PRO A 84 20.91 3.90 31.84
C PRO A 84 20.49 4.98 30.83
N MET A 85 20.81 4.75 29.56
CA MET A 85 20.44 5.62 28.44
C MET A 85 19.19 5.04 27.77
N THR A 86 18.03 5.64 28.04
CA THR A 86 16.71 5.20 27.56
C THR A 86 16.22 6.01 26.34
N LYS A 87 17.12 6.60 25.54
CA LYS A 87 16.77 7.52 24.45
C LYS A 87 17.03 6.84 23.10
N ASN A 88 16.31 7.22 22.04
CA ASN A 88 16.61 6.80 20.67
C ASN A 88 16.54 8.01 19.73
N ARG A 89 17.68 8.66 19.47
CA ARG A 89 17.77 9.87 18.63
C ARG A 89 17.69 9.62 17.11
N ARG A 90 17.19 8.47 16.64
CA ARG A 90 17.17 8.09 15.20
C ARG A 90 15.83 8.29 14.50
N VAL A 91 14.74 8.42 15.26
CA VAL A 91 13.40 8.71 14.72
C VAL A 91 13.31 10.18 14.25
N VAL A 92 14.31 11.01 14.60
CA VAL A 92 14.44 12.45 14.26
C VAL A 92 15.88 12.81 13.99
N GLU A 93 16.09 13.78 13.11
CA GLU A 93 17.40 14.38 12.88
C GLU A 93 17.53 15.69 13.66
N ASP A 94 18.11 15.60 14.85
CA ASP A 94 18.24 16.74 15.79
C ASP A 94 19.62 17.40 15.79
N THR A 95 20.64 16.78 15.18
CA THR A 95 21.97 17.41 15.08
C THR A 95 22.13 18.16 13.77
N ILE A 96 22.81 19.31 13.79
CA ILE A 96 23.09 20.15 12.61
C ILE A 96 23.75 19.33 11.48
N GLU A 97 24.60 18.35 11.83
CA GLU A 97 25.20 17.43 10.86
C GLU A 97 24.21 16.39 10.31
N GLN A 98 23.31 15.83 11.12
CA GLN A 98 22.27 14.92 10.65
C GLN A 98 21.23 15.67 9.81
N GLN A 99 20.80 16.86 10.20
CA GLN A 99 19.92 17.73 9.40
C GLN A 99 20.50 18.01 8.01
N ASN A 100 21.82 18.24 7.92
CA ASN A 100 22.52 18.37 6.65
C ASN A 100 22.54 17.05 5.84
N LEU A 101 22.52 15.87 6.49
CA LEU A 101 22.27 14.61 5.80
C LEU A 101 20.87 14.61 5.16
N ILE A 102 19.75 14.89 5.87
CA ILE A 102 18.43 14.97 5.22
C ILE A 102 18.41 15.92 4.02
N ILE A 103 19.02 17.10 4.13
CA ILE A 103 19.10 18.06 3.03
C ILE A 103 19.86 17.46 1.84
N MET A 104 20.97 16.75 2.09
CA MET A 104 21.75 16.05 1.07
C MET A 104 21.04 14.79 0.52
N ASN A 105 20.22 14.11 1.33
CA ASN A 105 19.42 12.93 0.97
C ASN A 105 18.35 13.28 -0.09
N ILE A 106 17.91 14.54 -0.12
CA ILE A 106 16.80 15.01 -0.94
C ILE A 106 17.30 15.74 -2.20
N VAL A 107 18.45 16.42 -2.14
CA VAL A 107 18.80 17.49 -3.10
C VAL A 107 19.85 17.10 -4.15
N LYS A 108 20.48 15.92 -4.11
CA LYS A 108 21.51 15.58 -5.12
C LYS A 108 21.02 14.64 -6.21
N TYR A 109 21.11 15.13 -7.45
CA TYR A 109 21.13 14.34 -8.68
C TYR A 109 22.38 13.45 -8.64
N ILE A 110 22.21 12.19 -8.24
CA ILE A 110 23.27 11.17 -8.33
C ILE A 110 23.33 10.77 -9.82
N GLY A 111 24.54 10.77 -10.40
CA GLY A 111 24.79 10.61 -11.85
C GLY A 111 24.29 9.30 -12.48
N GLU A 112 24.69 9.08 -13.74
CA GLU A 112 24.09 8.15 -14.74
C GLU A 112 23.79 6.70 -14.31
N ASP A 113 24.33 6.19 -13.20
CA ASP A 113 23.89 4.94 -12.56
C ASP A 113 23.97 5.03 -11.03
N SER A 114 22.82 5.25 -10.40
CA SER A 114 22.68 5.39 -8.94
C SER A 114 22.25 4.10 -8.25
N ARG A 115 22.18 2.95 -8.93
CA ARG A 115 21.67 1.70 -8.33
C ARG A 115 22.61 1.14 -7.26
N LEU A 116 22.07 0.50 -6.22
CA LEU A 116 22.82 -0.20 -5.17
C LEU A 116 22.85 -1.70 -5.47
N VAL A 117 23.80 -2.09 -6.32
CA VAL A 117 24.01 -3.46 -6.83
C VAL A 117 25.44 -3.93 -6.54
N GLY A 118 25.71 -5.23 -6.70
CA GLY A 118 27.02 -5.87 -6.51
C GLY A 118 27.28 -6.32 -5.06
N TYR A 119 26.71 -5.64 -4.06
CA TYR A 119 26.85 -6.06 -2.66
C TYR A 119 26.23 -7.45 -2.39
N ALA A 120 25.24 -7.86 -3.19
CA ALA A 120 24.62 -9.18 -3.05
C ALA A 120 25.55 -10.32 -3.46
N ASP A 121 26.60 -10.03 -4.24
CA ASP A 121 27.59 -11.03 -4.68
C ASP A 121 28.67 -11.28 -3.63
N GLU A 122 28.75 -10.46 -2.57
CA GLU A 122 29.60 -10.73 -1.42
C GLU A 122 29.15 -12.01 -0.68
N PRO A 123 30.10 -12.78 -0.11
CA PRO A 123 29.75 -13.89 0.76
C PRO A 123 29.00 -13.39 2.00
N LEU A 124 28.07 -14.20 2.49
CA LEU A 124 27.47 -13.96 3.80
C LEU A 124 28.50 -14.29 4.88
N LEU A 125 28.94 -13.29 5.63
CA LEU A 125 30.01 -13.39 6.62
C LEU A 125 29.50 -13.11 8.04
N PRO A 126 30.15 -13.64 9.08
CA PRO A 126 29.92 -13.21 10.45
C PRO A 126 30.15 -11.70 10.62
N LEU A 127 29.53 -11.08 11.64
CA LEU A 127 29.50 -9.63 11.79
C LEU A 127 30.91 -9.03 11.91
N HIS A 128 31.84 -9.69 12.62
CA HIS A 128 33.22 -9.19 12.76
C HIS A 128 33.96 -9.12 11.43
N GLU A 129 33.74 -10.09 10.54
CA GLU A 129 34.34 -10.14 9.21
C GLU A 129 33.63 -9.18 8.24
N ALA A 130 32.32 -9.08 8.34
CA ALA A 130 31.52 -8.15 7.56
C ALA A 130 31.90 -6.68 7.84
N CYS A 131 32.24 -6.36 9.09
CA CYS A 131 32.70 -5.04 9.51
C CYS A 131 34.21 -4.82 9.39
N ALA A 132 35.02 -5.83 9.04
CA ALA A 132 36.47 -5.69 8.98
C ALA A 132 36.95 -4.53 8.06
N PRO A 133 36.38 -4.31 6.86
CA PRO A 133 36.75 -3.18 6.01
C PRO A 133 36.42 -1.81 6.61
N LEU A 134 35.44 -1.75 7.52
CA LEU A 134 34.94 -0.52 8.12
C LEU A 134 35.80 -0.03 9.29
N THR A 135 36.73 -0.84 9.79
CA THR A 135 37.62 -0.48 10.92
C THR A 135 38.49 0.76 10.68
N LYS A 136 38.76 1.07 9.41
CA LYS A 136 39.52 2.27 9.01
C LYS A 136 38.64 3.49 8.73
N ILE A 137 37.33 3.31 8.72
CA ILE A 137 36.33 4.31 8.31
C ILE A 137 35.50 4.76 9.52
N ILE A 138 35.15 3.81 10.40
CA ILE A 138 34.24 4.01 11.52
C ILE A 138 35.02 3.81 12.81
N HIS A 139 35.14 4.89 13.59
CA HIS A 139 35.85 4.89 14.85
C HIS A 139 35.23 3.88 15.84
N ASN A 140 36.08 3.12 16.55
CA ASN A 140 35.67 2.13 17.55
C ASN A 140 34.66 1.05 17.09
N ILE A 141 34.48 0.83 15.79
CA ILE A 141 33.49 -0.15 15.31
C ILE A 141 33.70 -1.56 15.88
N SER A 142 34.94 -2.00 16.11
CA SER A 142 35.21 -3.32 16.68
C SER A 142 34.70 -3.48 18.12
N PHE A 143 34.68 -2.40 18.92
CA PHE A 143 34.08 -2.41 20.25
C PHE A 143 32.56 -2.57 20.14
N TYR A 144 31.95 -1.78 19.26
CA TYR A 144 30.51 -1.77 19.04
C TYR A 144 29.98 -3.07 18.39
N VAL A 145 30.78 -3.72 17.54
CA VAL A 145 30.48 -5.07 17.03
C VAL A 145 30.40 -6.08 18.18
N LYS A 146 31.36 -6.06 19.12
CA LYS A 146 31.33 -6.96 20.29
C LYS A 146 30.11 -6.67 21.17
N LEU A 147 29.80 -5.39 21.39
CA LEU A 147 28.64 -4.98 22.16
C LEU A 147 27.35 -5.49 21.51
N ALA A 148 27.18 -5.26 20.21
CA ALA A 148 26.02 -5.74 19.46
C ALA A 148 25.89 -7.27 19.55
N LEU A 149 26.96 -8.04 19.35
CA LEU A 149 26.94 -9.50 19.47
C LEU A 149 26.53 -9.98 20.88
N ASN A 150 27.04 -9.33 21.92
CA ASN A 150 26.75 -9.70 23.31
C ASN A 150 25.30 -9.43 23.71
N GLU A 151 24.71 -8.35 23.17
CA GLU A 151 23.36 -7.91 23.52
C GLU A 151 22.27 -8.40 22.56
N SER A 152 22.65 -9.12 21.49
CA SER A 152 21.70 -9.58 20.48
C SER A 152 20.86 -10.77 20.91
N VAL A 153 19.71 -10.93 20.26
CA VAL A 153 18.78 -12.01 20.54
C VAL A 153 19.40 -13.33 20.10
N LYS A 154 19.65 -14.24 21.04
CA LYS A 154 20.27 -15.55 20.75
C LYS A 154 19.34 -16.50 19.99
N GLN A 155 18.03 -16.28 20.07
CA GLN A 155 17.02 -17.07 19.38
C GLN A 155 15.91 -16.14 18.88
N SER A 156 16.12 -15.57 17.69
CA SER A 156 15.12 -14.68 17.07
C SER A 156 13.88 -15.46 16.65
N ILE A 157 12.70 -14.91 16.95
CA ILE A 157 11.41 -15.45 16.51
C ILE A 157 11.24 -15.41 14.98
N HIS A 158 12.07 -14.65 14.28
CA HIS A 158 12.08 -14.52 12.82
C HIS A 158 13.15 -15.37 12.14
N GLY A 159 13.82 -16.26 12.89
CA GLY A 159 14.83 -17.17 12.33
C GLY A 159 16.12 -16.46 11.90
N LEU A 160 16.42 -15.30 12.48
CA LEU A 160 17.70 -14.62 12.33
C LEU A 160 18.79 -15.37 13.08
N THR A 161 19.97 -15.46 12.47
CA THR A 161 21.20 -15.85 13.16
C THR A 161 21.63 -14.76 14.13
N THR A 162 22.52 -15.09 15.07
CA THR A 162 23.06 -14.09 16.02
C THR A 162 23.77 -12.95 15.31
N ASP A 163 24.55 -13.23 14.25
CA ASP A 163 25.23 -12.19 13.46
C ASP A 163 24.25 -11.30 12.69
N GLU A 164 23.16 -11.87 12.17
CA GLU A 164 22.11 -11.10 11.49
C GLU A 164 21.37 -10.17 12.46
N SER A 165 20.95 -10.67 13.62
CA SER A 165 20.36 -9.86 14.70
C SER A 165 21.33 -8.77 15.16
N ALA A 166 22.60 -9.13 15.35
CA ALA A 166 23.64 -8.20 15.76
C ALA A 166 23.95 -7.14 14.72
N SER A 167 23.82 -7.43 13.43
CA SER A 167 23.94 -6.42 12.38
C SER A 167 22.85 -5.35 12.50
N ILE A 168 21.61 -5.74 12.79
CA ILE A 168 20.50 -4.80 13.01
C ILE A 168 20.77 -3.99 14.27
N ARG A 169 21.15 -4.65 15.37
CA ARG A 169 21.49 -3.96 16.61
C ARG A 169 22.65 -2.98 16.46
N LEU A 170 23.72 -3.34 15.76
CA LEU A 170 24.87 -2.46 15.52
C LEU A 170 24.46 -1.15 14.82
N TYR A 171 23.53 -1.26 13.86
CA TYR A 171 22.96 -0.12 13.16
C TYR A 171 22.00 0.71 14.05
N MET A 172 21.29 0.06 14.98
CA MET A 172 20.20 0.64 15.76
C MET A 172 20.51 0.98 17.22
N MET A 173 21.65 0.59 17.76
CA MET A 173 22.04 0.90 19.15
C MET A 173 22.68 2.28 19.26
N GLU A 174 22.53 2.96 20.41
CA GLU A 174 23.14 4.28 20.61
C GLU A 174 24.67 4.18 20.71
N TRP A 175 25.35 5.20 20.17
CA TRP A 175 26.79 5.35 20.25
C TRP A 175 27.08 6.61 21.07
N GLU A 176 28.16 6.60 21.85
CA GLU A 176 28.58 7.73 22.67
C GLU A 176 28.71 9.01 21.82
N GLU A 177 29.34 8.88 20.65
CA GLU A 177 29.42 9.92 19.63
C GLU A 177 28.52 9.56 18.44
N SER A 178 27.27 10.03 18.46
CA SER A 178 26.24 9.65 17.48
C SER A 178 26.59 9.98 16.03
N HIS A 179 27.37 11.04 15.80
CA HIS A 179 27.84 11.46 14.47
C HIS A 179 28.90 10.51 13.89
N GLN A 180 29.57 9.73 14.74
CA GLN A 180 30.54 8.70 14.33
C GLN A 180 29.92 7.30 14.27
N SER A 181 28.61 7.18 14.50
CA SER A 181 27.92 5.89 14.48
C SER A 181 27.90 5.29 13.08
N LEU A 182 27.79 3.96 13.03
CA LEU A 182 27.54 3.25 11.77
C LEU A 182 26.31 3.80 11.04
N TYR A 183 25.23 4.12 11.77
CA TYR A 183 24.04 4.76 11.21
C TYR A 183 24.38 6.05 10.46
N ALA A 184 25.09 6.98 11.12
CA ALA A 184 25.38 8.30 10.57
C ALA A 184 26.32 8.20 9.36
N ILE A 185 27.43 7.46 9.50
CA ILE A 185 28.46 7.37 8.47
C ILE A 185 27.96 6.57 7.25
N LEU A 186 27.23 5.46 7.45
CA LEU A 186 26.67 4.68 6.34
C LEU A 186 25.64 5.49 5.56
N ASN A 187 24.71 6.16 6.25
CA ASN A 187 23.74 7.01 5.55
C ASN A 187 24.43 8.18 4.85
N TYR A 188 25.45 8.80 5.44
CA TYR A 188 26.22 9.83 4.76
C TYR A 188 26.82 9.29 3.45
N ALA A 189 27.45 8.12 3.51
CA ALA A 189 28.04 7.48 2.34
C ALA A 189 26.96 7.18 1.28
N LEU A 190 25.83 6.58 1.66
CA LEU A 190 24.74 6.19 0.74
C LEU A 190 24.21 7.35 -0.12
N ASN A 191 24.28 8.60 0.36
CA ASN A 191 23.83 9.77 -0.41
C ASN A 191 24.94 10.53 -1.13
N THR A 192 26.14 10.56 -0.55
CA THR A 192 27.18 11.50 -0.99
C THR A 192 28.31 10.83 -1.76
N ALA A 193 28.51 9.53 -1.55
CA ALA A 193 29.59 8.79 -2.17
C ALA A 193 29.26 8.41 -3.62
N THR A 194 30.30 8.33 -4.44
CA THR A 194 30.23 7.51 -5.66
C THR A 194 29.97 6.06 -5.26
N ARG A 195 29.52 5.21 -6.19
CA ARG A 195 29.36 3.79 -5.87
C ARG A 195 30.66 3.12 -5.43
N GLU A 196 31.83 3.63 -5.82
CA GLU A 196 33.11 3.16 -5.25
C GLU A 196 33.24 3.43 -3.75
N GLY A 197 32.75 4.57 -3.26
CA GLY A 197 32.80 4.90 -1.83
C GLY A 197 31.87 4.05 -0.95
N ILE A 198 30.92 3.32 -1.55
CA ILE A 198 30.06 2.34 -0.84
C ILE A 198 30.70 0.95 -0.78
N LEU A 199 31.68 0.63 -1.63
CA LEU A 199 32.31 -0.69 -1.68
C LEU A 199 32.80 -1.21 -0.32
N PRO A 200 33.41 -0.41 0.57
CA PRO A 200 33.82 -0.88 1.89
C PRO A 200 32.66 -1.43 2.75
N TYR A 201 31.42 -1.01 2.47
CA TYR A 201 30.22 -1.41 3.19
C TYR A 201 29.56 -2.65 2.61
N PHE A 202 29.96 -3.14 1.44
CA PHE A 202 29.24 -4.22 0.74
C PHE A 202 29.08 -5.48 1.58
N LYS A 203 30.13 -5.91 2.28
CA LYS A 203 30.08 -7.08 3.19
C LYS A 203 29.11 -6.87 4.34
N TYR A 204 29.09 -5.68 4.92
CA TYR A 204 28.13 -5.31 5.96
C TYR A 204 26.71 -5.24 5.41
N LEU A 205 26.50 -4.58 4.27
CA LEU A 205 25.21 -4.46 3.59
C LEU A 205 24.64 -5.84 3.22
N LYS A 206 25.50 -6.77 2.78
CA LYS A 206 25.11 -8.16 2.51
C LYS A 206 24.50 -8.81 3.74
N LEU A 207 25.18 -8.76 4.89
CA LEU A 207 24.69 -9.33 6.15
C LEU A 207 23.43 -8.61 6.63
N PHE A 208 23.47 -7.29 6.66
CA PHE A 208 22.41 -6.44 7.19
C PHE A 208 21.12 -6.54 6.38
N LEU A 209 21.18 -6.44 5.04
CA LEU A 209 20.00 -6.58 4.19
C LEU A 209 19.49 -8.02 4.19
N THR A 210 20.36 -9.03 4.29
CA THR A 210 19.93 -10.43 4.50
C THR A 210 19.12 -10.58 5.79
N ALA A 211 19.52 -9.92 6.86
CA ALA A 211 18.77 -9.88 8.10
C ALA A 211 17.40 -9.18 7.90
N LEU A 212 17.40 -7.99 7.30
CA LEU A 212 16.18 -7.20 7.12
C LEU A 212 15.12 -7.88 6.24
N ILE A 213 15.50 -8.62 5.19
CA ILE A 213 14.51 -9.31 4.33
C ILE A 213 13.80 -10.47 5.02
N LYS A 214 14.39 -11.03 6.10
CA LYS A 214 13.74 -12.07 6.93
C LYS A 214 12.69 -11.47 7.87
N LEU A 215 12.74 -10.17 8.10
CA LEU A 215 11.79 -9.48 8.97
C LEU A 215 10.47 -9.16 8.26
N PRO A 216 9.36 -9.09 9.02
CA PRO A 216 8.07 -8.69 8.49
C PRO A 216 8.13 -7.32 7.79
N SER A 217 7.40 -7.20 6.69
CA SER A 217 7.18 -5.91 6.03
C SER A 217 5.97 -5.19 6.64
N ALA A 218 6.08 -3.89 6.89
CA ALA A 218 4.99 -2.99 7.24
C ALA A 218 4.19 -2.56 5.99
N SER A 219 3.85 -3.52 5.14
CA SER A 219 3.19 -3.26 3.84
C SER A 219 1.85 -2.54 4.03
N SER A 220 1.62 -1.51 3.21
CA SER A 220 0.36 -0.75 3.15
C SER A 220 0.00 -0.01 4.44
N GLN A 221 0.99 0.24 5.31
CA GLN A 221 0.86 1.10 6.48
C GLN A 221 1.42 2.50 6.18
N ILE A 222 0.79 3.54 6.74
CA ILE A 222 1.41 4.87 6.82
C ILE A 222 2.41 4.84 7.98
N ILE A 223 3.68 5.01 7.64
CA ILE A 223 4.76 5.21 8.61
C ILE A 223 5.11 6.69 8.66
N TRP A 224 5.53 7.15 9.82
CA TRP A 224 5.75 8.57 10.08
C TRP A 224 7.22 8.83 10.35
N ARG A 225 7.71 9.96 9.84
CA ARG A 225 9.05 10.48 10.16
C ARG A 225 8.98 11.98 10.40
N GLY A 226 9.58 12.43 11.49
CA GLY A 226 9.68 13.84 11.86
C GLY A 226 11.00 14.46 11.40
N VAL A 227 10.96 15.70 10.94
CA VAL A 227 12.14 16.48 10.52
C VAL A 227 12.00 17.91 11.01
N ASN A 228 13.02 18.47 11.66
CA ASN A 228 13.03 19.84 12.17
C ASN A 228 13.45 20.87 11.08
N GLU A 229 12.84 20.80 9.89
CA GLU A 229 13.05 21.70 8.74
C GLU A 229 11.75 21.82 7.92
N ASP A 230 11.63 22.87 7.09
CA ASP A 230 10.61 22.94 6.03
C ASP A 230 11.13 22.24 4.76
N LEU A 231 10.53 21.10 4.45
CA LEU A 231 10.88 20.33 3.26
C LEU A 231 9.94 20.60 2.07
N SER A 232 8.91 21.44 2.23
CA SER A 232 7.84 21.61 1.24
C SER A 232 8.34 21.93 -0.16
N LYS A 233 9.35 22.80 -0.28
CA LYS A 233 9.94 23.20 -1.57
C LYS A 233 10.69 22.08 -2.29
N LYS A 234 11.09 21.04 -1.56
CA LYS A 234 11.85 19.91 -2.09
C LYS A 234 10.95 18.74 -2.54
N PHE A 235 9.73 18.66 -2.01
CA PHE A 235 8.75 17.63 -2.35
C PHE A 235 7.54 18.28 -3.02
N LEU A 236 7.67 18.51 -4.32
CA LEU A 236 6.58 19.07 -5.11
C LEU A 236 5.54 17.98 -5.40
N PRO A 237 4.24 18.21 -5.14
CA PRO A 237 3.20 17.24 -5.46
C PRO A 237 3.26 16.78 -6.93
N GLY A 238 3.11 15.48 -7.14
CA GLY A 238 3.24 14.81 -8.44
C GLY A 238 4.68 14.45 -8.84
N SER A 239 5.70 14.91 -8.12
CA SER A 239 7.09 14.53 -8.40
C SER A 239 7.40 13.11 -7.92
N ILE A 240 8.31 12.44 -8.64
CA ILE A 240 8.88 11.16 -8.24
C ILE A 240 10.26 11.42 -7.63
N ILE A 241 10.50 10.83 -6.46
CA ILE A 241 11.77 10.91 -5.74
C ILE A 241 12.31 9.51 -5.52
N THR A 242 13.63 9.41 -5.32
CA THR A 242 14.27 8.17 -4.87
C THR A 242 14.97 8.43 -3.54
N TRP A 243 14.61 7.64 -2.54
CA TRP A 243 15.11 7.73 -1.17
C TRP A 243 16.29 6.77 -1.00
N TRP A 244 17.52 7.31 -0.91
CA TRP A 244 18.75 6.50 -0.95
C TRP A 244 19.31 6.08 0.42
N THR A 245 18.71 6.52 1.52
CA THR A 245 19.12 6.13 2.88
C THR A 245 18.25 5.06 3.51
N PHE A 246 18.80 4.43 4.54
CA PHE A 246 17.98 3.76 5.53
C PHE A 246 17.38 4.80 6.48
N SER A 247 16.07 4.76 6.66
CA SER A 247 15.36 5.71 7.52
C SER A 247 14.55 4.99 8.57
N SER A 248 14.83 5.25 9.85
CA SER A 248 13.95 4.86 10.96
C SER A 248 12.65 5.68 10.91
N CYS A 249 11.52 4.99 11.04
CA CYS A 249 10.18 5.54 11.03
C CYS A 249 9.38 4.90 12.16
N THR A 250 8.31 5.57 12.58
CA THR A 250 7.36 5.06 13.57
C THR A 250 6.05 4.64 12.90
N ALA A 251 5.46 3.56 13.39
CA ALA A 251 4.10 3.14 13.06
C ALA A 251 3.02 4.11 13.57
N THR A 252 3.34 4.97 14.55
CA THR A 252 2.36 5.77 15.29
C THR A 252 2.70 7.26 15.26
N MET A 253 1.72 8.08 14.89
CA MET A 253 1.88 9.55 14.85
C MET A 253 2.13 10.15 16.24
N ALA A 254 1.57 9.53 17.30
CA ALA A 254 1.74 9.97 18.68
C ALA A 254 3.21 9.99 19.15
N VAL A 255 4.06 9.15 18.57
CA VAL A 255 5.51 9.21 18.84
C VAL A 255 6.05 10.58 18.46
N LEU A 256 5.62 11.17 17.35
CA LEU A 256 6.06 12.50 16.90
C LEU A 256 5.45 13.66 17.71
N GLU A 257 4.53 13.41 18.64
CA GLU A 257 4.01 14.46 19.56
C GLU A 257 4.98 14.72 20.73
N ASN A 258 5.95 13.83 20.94
CA ASN A 258 6.98 14.01 21.93
C ASN A 258 8.08 14.93 21.41
N ASN A 259 8.50 15.92 22.20
CA ASN A 259 9.60 16.83 21.89
C ASN A 259 10.95 16.14 21.63
N ILE A 260 11.10 14.88 22.03
CA ILE A 260 12.25 14.04 21.71
C ILE A 260 12.22 13.58 20.24
N TYR A 261 11.03 13.50 19.65
CA TYR A 261 10.74 12.90 18.35
C TYR A 261 10.16 13.86 17.29
N LEU A 262 9.87 15.10 17.65
CA LEU A 262 9.70 16.23 16.75
C LEU A 262 9.60 17.46 17.64
N ASN A 263 10.25 18.56 17.28
CA ASN A 263 10.10 19.76 18.09
C ASN A 263 8.64 20.23 18.06
N THR A 264 8.06 20.54 19.23
CA THR A 264 6.69 21.11 19.29
C THR A 264 6.64 22.58 18.85
N THR A 265 7.81 23.24 18.72
CA THR A 265 7.95 24.64 18.31
C THR A 265 9.03 24.77 17.23
N GLY A 266 8.97 25.84 16.44
CA GLY A 266 9.87 26.02 15.28
C GLY A 266 9.39 25.30 14.01
N VAL A 267 10.14 25.51 12.92
CA VAL A 267 9.85 24.97 11.58
C VAL A 267 10.12 23.48 11.57
N ARG A 268 9.13 22.70 11.12
CA ARG A 268 9.18 21.24 11.09
C ARG A 268 8.30 20.64 10.01
N THR A 269 8.67 19.45 9.57
CA THR A 269 7.95 18.65 8.59
C THR A 269 7.65 17.26 9.16
N ILE A 270 6.42 16.80 8.97
CA ILE A 270 6.03 15.40 9.15
C ILE A 270 5.92 14.76 7.77
N LEU A 271 6.69 13.69 7.57
CA LEU A 271 6.54 12.82 6.40
C LEU A 271 5.55 11.71 6.78
N ALA A 272 4.41 11.69 6.09
CA ALA A 272 3.48 10.57 6.09
C ALA A 272 3.84 9.68 4.90
N ILE A 273 4.26 8.44 5.13
CA ILE A 273 4.82 7.57 4.08
C ILE A 273 3.98 6.30 3.99
N GLU A 274 3.21 6.13 2.90
CA GLU A 274 2.64 4.83 2.55
C GLU A 274 3.77 3.90 2.07
N THR A 275 4.20 2.95 2.91
CA THR A 275 5.30 2.02 2.58
C THR A 275 4.78 0.67 2.05
N ILE A 276 5.51 0.07 1.11
CA ILE A 276 5.30 -1.29 0.59
C ILE A 276 6.23 -2.28 1.30
N ASN A 277 7.50 -1.89 1.54
CA ASN A 277 8.54 -2.82 1.98
C ASN A 277 9.37 -2.38 3.20
N GLY A 278 8.91 -1.38 3.95
CA GLY A 278 9.52 -1.00 5.23
C GLY A 278 9.56 -2.19 6.20
N ARG A 279 10.63 -2.37 6.96
CA ARG A 279 10.86 -3.56 7.78
C ARG A 279 10.59 -3.31 9.24
N VAL A 280 9.73 -4.11 9.84
CA VAL A 280 9.42 -4.04 11.28
C VAL A 280 10.60 -4.62 12.05
N ILE A 281 11.35 -3.77 12.74
CA ILE A 281 12.60 -4.15 13.42
C ILE A 281 12.44 -4.25 14.94
N ARG A 282 11.23 -4.01 15.48
CA ARG A 282 10.93 -4.01 16.93
C ARG A 282 11.50 -5.21 17.69
N ALA A 283 11.40 -6.42 17.14
CA ALA A 283 11.87 -7.64 17.79
C ALA A 283 13.40 -7.71 17.95
N GLU A 284 14.13 -6.93 17.16
CA GLU A 284 15.60 -6.93 17.08
C GLU A 284 16.19 -5.57 17.54
N SER A 285 15.35 -4.57 17.83
CA SER A 285 15.76 -3.23 18.27
C SER A 285 16.21 -3.23 19.75
N HIS A 286 17.07 -2.27 20.09
CA HIS A 286 17.49 -2.01 21.47
C HIS A 286 16.32 -1.48 22.33
N SER A 287 15.30 -0.91 21.68
CA SER A 287 14.10 -0.33 22.31
C SER A 287 12.83 -1.10 21.90
N PRO A 288 12.49 -2.22 22.56
CA PRO A 288 11.35 -3.06 22.17
C PRO A 288 9.97 -2.41 22.37
N ASN A 289 9.92 -1.23 22.99
CA ASN A 289 8.70 -0.43 23.17
C ASN A 289 8.44 0.52 21.99
N GLU A 290 9.37 0.61 21.05
CA GLU A 290 9.25 1.44 19.86
C GLU A 290 8.78 0.55 18.71
N ASP A 291 7.61 0.86 18.13
CA ASP A 291 7.09 0.21 16.92
C ASP A 291 7.87 0.71 15.70
N GLU A 292 9.16 0.40 15.68
CA GLU A 292 10.14 0.94 14.77
C GLU A 292 10.14 0.19 13.43
N ILE A 293 10.06 0.96 12.36
CA ILE A 293 10.02 0.48 10.99
C ILE A 293 11.18 1.11 10.23
N LEU A 294 12.00 0.28 9.59
CA LEU A 294 13.14 0.74 8.81
C LEU A 294 12.78 0.79 7.32
N LEU A 295 12.78 1.98 6.75
CA LEU A 295 12.69 2.20 5.31
C LEU A 295 14.03 1.87 4.65
N LEU A 296 13.98 1.21 3.49
CA LEU A 296 15.17 0.73 2.77
C LEU A 296 15.70 1.80 1.77
N PRO A 297 17.01 1.78 1.45
CA PRO A 297 17.58 2.64 0.41
C PRO A 297 17.08 2.23 -0.99
N GLY A 298 17.14 3.16 -1.94
CA GLY A 298 16.60 2.95 -3.28
C GLY A 298 15.07 2.90 -3.32
N THR A 299 14.40 3.44 -2.31
CA THR A 299 12.94 3.48 -2.27
C THR A 299 12.41 4.59 -3.16
N GLN A 300 11.70 4.25 -4.23
CA GLN A 300 11.04 5.23 -5.09
C GLN A 300 9.67 5.61 -4.52
N MET A 301 9.34 6.91 -4.54
CA MET A 301 8.06 7.42 -4.03
C MET A 301 7.51 8.50 -4.95
N VAL A 302 6.19 8.59 -5.00
CA VAL A 302 5.49 9.78 -5.53
C VAL A 302 5.11 10.69 -4.36
N VAL A 303 5.28 11.99 -4.55
CA VAL A 303 4.77 13.01 -3.63
C VAL A 303 3.28 13.20 -3.92
N GLU A 304 2.41 12.69 -3.05
CA GLU A 304 0.96 12.75 -3.24
C GLU A 304 0.41 14.15 -2.92
N SER A 305 0.81 14.72 -1.79
CA SER A 305 0.34 16.04 -1.36
C SER A 305 1.28 16.71 -0.37
N HIS A 306 1.11 18.02 -0.24
CA HIS A 306 1.73 18.86 0.77
C HIS A 306 0.64 19.70 1.44
N SER A 307 0.71 19.84 2.76
CA SER A 307 -0.15 20.75 3.52
C SER A 307 0.64 21.45 4.64
N SER A 308 0.11 22.57 5.11
CA SER A 308 0.68 23.34 6.23
C SER A 308 -0.42 23.63 7.26
N PRO A 309 -0.81 22.62 8.07
CA PRO A 309 -2.00 22.72 8.92
C PRO A 309 -1.84 23.67 10.11
N ALA A 310 -0.61 24.06 10.46
CA ALA A 310 -0.33 25.03 11.50
C ALA A 310 0.93 25.86 11.14
N PRO A 311 1.13 27.04 11.75
CA PRO A 311 2.36 27.80 11.57
C PRO A 311 3.58 26.94 11.86
N ASN A 312 4.57 27.00 10.96
CA ASN A 312 5.83 26.28 11.05
C ASN A 312 5.67 24.74 11.07
N LEU A 313 4.50 24.18 10.73
CA LEU A 313 4.27 22.74 10.56
C LEU A 313 3.90 22.44 9.12
N HIS A 314 4.68 21.58 8.48
CA HIS A 314 4.40 21.05 7.16
C HIS A 314 4.12 19.54 7.26
N ILE A 315 3.19 19.05 6.45
CA ILE A 315 2.94 17.62 6.29
C ILE A 315 3.10 17.29 4.80
N ILE A 316 3.93 16.30 4.51
CA ILE A 316 4.17 15.81 3.15
C ILE A 316 3.73 14.36 3.10
N HIS A 317 2.82 14.07 2.19
CA HIS A 317 2.35 12.71 1.95
C HIS A 317 3.16 12.09 0.81
N LEU A 318 3.82 10.99 1.11
CA LEU A 318 4.63 10.21 0.19
C LEU A 318 4.03 8.82 0.03
N LYS A 319 3.98 8.34 -1.21
CA LYS A 319 3.54 6.99 -1.50
C LYS A 319 4.63 6.22 -2.20
N GLN A 320 5.08 5.15 -1.58
CA GLN A 320 6.07 4.27 -2.18
C GLN A 320 5.50 3.61 -3.44
N ILE A 321 6.32 3.57 -4.48
CA ILE A 321 6.05 2.86 -5.73
C ILE A 321 7.13 1.79 -5.96
N ILE A 322 6.79 0.77 -6.74
CA ILE A 322 7.76 -0.23 -7.19
C ILE A 322 8.47 0.35 -8.42
N PRO A 323 9.80 0.55 -8.37
CA PRO A 323 10.54 1.10 -9.49
C PRO A 323 10.55 0.12 -10.67
N ASN A 324 10.57 0.67 -11.89
CA ASN A 324 10.63 -0.12 -13.13
C ASN A 324 11.99 -0.83 -13.32
N GLU A 325 13.02 -0.38 -12.61
CA GLU A 325 14.35 -0.97 -12.60
C GLU A 325 14.79 -1.36 -11.17
N THR A 326 15.79 -2.24 -11.08
CA THR A 326 16.34 -2.65 -9.78
C THR A 326 17.22 -1.55 -9.19
N LEU A 327 16.66 -0.73 -8.31
CA LEU A 327 17.39 0.31 -7.58
C LEU A 327 18.19 -0.26 -6.40
N LEU A 328 17.69 -1.31 -5.76
CA LEU A 328 18.35 -2.07 -4.70
C LEU A 328 18.33 -3.55 -5.09
N GLN A 329 19.49 -4.17 -5.27
CA GLN A 329 19.57 -5.61 -5.56
C GLN A 329 19.09 -6.42 -4.36
N SER A 330 18.42 -7.57 -4.55
CA SER A 330 18.09 -8.47 -3.43
C SER A 330 19.36 -9.12 -2.85
N PRO A 331 19.51 -9.22 -1.52
CA PRO A 331 20.73 -9.74 -0.90
C PRO A 331 20.85 -11.27 -1.02
N LEU A 332 19.77 -12.00 -1.30
CA LEU A 332 19.79 -13.45 -1.51
C LEU A 332 19.17 -13.78 -2.87
N LYS A 333 19.73 -14.80 -3.54
CA LYS A 333 19.12 -15.39 -4.73
C LYS A 333 17.72 -15.90 -4.36
N ASP A 334 16.71 -15.53 -5.15
CA ASP A 334 15.30 -15.90 -4.95
C ASP A 334 14.58 -15.27 -3.73
N ALA A 335 15.22 -14.33 -3.03
CA ALA A 335 14.54 -13.51 -2.03
C ALA A 335 13.96 -12.23 -2.65
N TYR A 336 12.85 -11.75 -2.08
CA TYR A 336 12.13 -10.58 -2.57
C TYR A 336 12.27 -9.42 -1.57
N LEU A 337 12.76 -8.28 -2.06
CA LEU A 337 12.84 -7.04 -1.29
C LEU A 337 11.48 -6.40 -1.08
N TYR A 338 10.56 -6.64 -2.00
CA TYR A 338 9.15 -6.34 -1.85
C TYR A 338 8.48 -7.58 -1.26
N PRO A 339 7.41 -7.45 -0.47
CA PRO A 339 6.60 -8.61 -0.10
C PRO A 339 6.36 -9.42 -1.37
N LYS A 340 6.60 -10.75 -1.34
CA LYS A 340 6.02 -11.62 -2.35
C LYS A 340 4.57 -11.19 -2.42
N VAL A 341 4.10 -10.75 -3.57
CA VAL A 341 2.68 -10.47 -3.76
C VAL A 341 2.02 -11.85 -3.74
N SER A 342 1.88 -12.41 -2.53
CA SER A 342 0.90 -13.38 -2.11
C SER A 342 -0.32 -12.53 -1.77
N PRO A 343 -1.40 -12.59 -2.55
CA PRO A 343 -2.51 -11.63 -2.41
C PRO A 343 -3.43 -11.84 -1.20
N SER A 344 -2.83 -12.28 -0.09
CA SER A 344 -3.42 -12.48 1.22
C SER A 344 -3.00 -11.43 2.26
N LEU A 345 -2.24 -10.38 1.90
CA LEU A 345 -1.93 -9.23 2.80
C LEU A 345 -2.94 -8.08 2.65
N LEU A 346 -4.21 -8.43 2.79
CA LEU A 346 -5.22 -7.51 3.32
C LEU A 346 -4.97 -7.33 4.84
N PRO A 347 -5.20 -6.14 5.42
CA PRO A 347 -5.00 -5.88 6.84
C PRO A 347 -5.78 -6.88 7.72
N LEU A 348 -5.25 -7.17 8.92
CA LEU A 348 -5.91 -7.98 9.95
C LEU A 348 -7.36 -7.51 10.14
N ARG A 349 -8.29 -8.36 9.67
CA ARG A 349 -9.75 -8.15 9.60
C ARG A 349 -10.43 -8.25 10.97
N ASN A 350 -10.22 -7.27 11.84
CA ASN A 350 -10.98 -7.17 13.10
C ASN A 350 -11.83 -5.91 13.24
N SER A 351 -11.91 -5.06 12.23
CA SER A 351 -12.98 -4.05 12.10
C SER A 351 -14.00 -4.54 11.07
N GLU A 352 -15.27 -4.66 11.48
CA GLU A 352 -16.38 -4.93 10.57
C GLU A 352 -16.45 -3.83 9.49
N VAL A 353 -16.47 -4.21 8.21
CA VAL A 353 -16.49 -3.25 7.10
C VAL A 353 -17.84 -2.54 7.09
N ASN A 354 -17.83 -1.21 7.18
CA ASN A 354 -19.05 -0.42 7.04
C ASN A 354 -19.45 -0.29 5.56
N TYR A 355 -20.21 -1.26 5.06
CA TYR A 355 -20.66 -1.28 3.66
C TYR A 355 -21.60 -0.13 3.28
N SER A 356 -22.22 0.56 4.24
CA SER A 356 -22.97 1.79 3.95
C SER A 356 -22.03 2.91 3.48
N GLU A 357 -20.88 3.06 4.11
CA GLU A 357 -19.88 4.04 3.66
C GLU A 357 -19.22 3.61 2.35
N VAL A 358 -18.92 2.32 2.18
CA VAL A 358 -18.42 1.79 0.90
C VAL A 358 -19.36 2.12 -0.25
N ARG A 359 -20.69 1.93 -0.06
CA ARG A 359 -21.70 2.29 -1.05
C ARG A 359 -21.65 3.78 -1.43
N LYS A 360 -21.51 4.68 -0.45
CA LYS A 360 -21.37 6.12 -0.70
C LYS A 360 -20.10 6.44 -1.49
N SER A 361 -18.98 5.82 -1.14
CA SER A 361 -17.72 6.04 -1.88
C SER A 361 -17.78 5.52 -3.30
N ILE A 362 -18.43 4.38 -3.55
CA ILE A 362 -18.66 3.90 -4.93
C ILE A 362 -19.55 4.89 -5.68
N ALA A 363 -20.66 5.33 -5.08
CA ALA A 363 -21.59 6.27 -5.72
C ALA A 363 -20.89 7.59 -6.10
N ALA A 364 -19.98 8.08 -5.26
CA ALA A 364 -19.18 9.28 -5.53
C ALA A 364 -18.25 9.15 -6.74
N LEU A 365 -17.90 7.92 -7.16
CA LEU A 365 -17.05 7.68 -8.33
C LEU A 365 -17.82 7.58 -9.64
N LEU A 366 -19.16 7.46 -9.59
CA LEU A 366 -19.98 7.21 -10.77
C LEU A 366 -19.94 8.39 -11.74
N ASN A 367 -20.20 9.61 -11.26
CA ASN A 367 -20.20 10.81 -12.11
C ASN A 367 -18.76 11.20 -12.47
N GLU A 368 -18.43 11.16 -13.75
CA GLU A 368 -17.14 11.59 -14.29
C GLU A 368 -17.37 12.18 -15.69
N PRO A 369 -17.54 13.51 -15.82
CA PRO A 369 -17.87 14.15 -17.09
C PRO A 369 -16.90 13.88 -18.25
N THR A 370 -15.68 13.43 -17.93
CA THR A 370 -14.64 13.14 -18.92
C THR A 370 -14.62 11.69 -19.41
N TYR A 371 -15.42 10.80 -18.81
CA TYR A 371 -15.44 9.38 -19.14
C TYR A 371 -16.77 8.97 -19.79
N ASP A 372 -16.69 8.42 -21.01
CA ASP A 372 -17.84 7.99 -21.82
C ASP A 372 -18.98 9.03 -21.80
N ASP A 373 -20.15 8.66 -21.27
CA ASP A 373 -21.35 9.52 -21.17
C ASP A 373 -21.46 10.26 -19.85
N GLY A 374 -20.31 10.63 -19.29
CA GLY A 374 -20.22 11.29 -18.00
C GLY A 374 -20.34 10.33 -16.81
N SER A 375 -20.25 9.00 -17.03
CA SER A 375 -20.49 8.02 -15.96
C SER A 375 -19.71 6.72 -16.08
N TYR A 376 -19.13 6.26 -14.96
CA TYR A 376 -18.58 4.90 -14.80
C TYR A 376 -19.64 3.84 -14.52
N GLY A 377 -20.90 4.23 -14.30
CA GLY A 377 -21.99 3.31 -13.92
C GLY A 377 -22.09 2.06 -14.80
N PRO A 378 -22.26 2.20 -16.13
CA PRO A 378 -22.36 1.03 -17.01
C PRO A 378 -21.11 0.14 -16.97
N LEU A 379 -19.92 0.73 -16.84
CA LEU A 379 -18.67 -0.02 -16.74
C LEU A 379 -18.59 -0.83 -15.43
N PHE A 380 -19.08 -0.30 -14.31
CA PHE A 380 -19.14 -1.02 -13.04
C PHE A 380 -20.15 -2.18 -13.08
N VAL A 381 -21.28 -2.00 -13.78
CA VAL A 381 -22.23 -3.10 -14.04
C VAL A 381 -21.55 -4.21 -14.85
N ARG A 382 -20.81 -3.85 -15.92
CA ARG A 382 -20.04 -4.82 -16.70
C ARG A 382 -18.98 -5.53 -15.86
N LEU A 383 -18.22 -4.80 -15.02
CA LEU A 383 -17.22 -5.41 -14.14
C LEU A 383 -17.87 -6.44 -13.21
N SER A 384 -18.99 -6.09 -12.57
CA SER A 384 -19.73 -6.95 -11.65
C SER A 384 -20.28 -8.20 -12.36
N TRP A 385 -20.84 -8.02 -13.57
CA TRP A 385 -21.27 -9.12 -14.42
C TRP A 385 -20.11 -10.05 -14.78
N HIS A 386 -19.00 -9.52 -15.29
CA HIS A 386 -17.86 -10.32 -15.74
C HIS A 386 -17.13 -11.03 -14.58
N ALA A 387 -17.08 -10.41 -13.40
CA ALA A 387 -16.54 -11.06 -12.20
C ALA A 387 -17.35 -12.32 -11.85
N SER A 388 -18.68 -12.23 -11.96
CA SER A 388 -19.63 -13.27 -11.55
C SER A 388 -19.94 -14.28 -12.67
N GLY A 389 -19.84 -13.85 -13.94
CA GLY A 389 -20.29 -14.54 -15.15
C GLY A 389 -19.52 -15.81 -15.52
N THR A 390 -18.44 -16.11 -14.80
CA THR A 390 -17.58 -17.27 -15.06
C THR A 390 -18.01 -18.53 -14.32
N TYR A 391 -19.04 -18.44 -13.48
CA TYR A 391 -19.53 -19.56 -12.68
C TYR A 391 -20.01 -20.73 -13.54
N SER A 392 -19.83 -21.94 -13.02
CA SER A 392 -20.36 -23.17 -13.57
C SER A 392 -20.83 -24.07 -12.43
N HIS A 393 -22.12 -24.40 -12.40
CA HIS A 393 -22.64 -25.35 -11.39
C HIS A 393 -22.18 -26.79 -11.66
N VAL A 394 -21.68 -27.08 -12.87
CA VAL A 394 -21.21 -28.41 -13.28
C VAL A 394 -19.96 -28.80 -12.51
N ASP A 395 -19.02 -27.87 -12.34
CA ASP A 395 -17.73 -28.11 -11.67
C ASP A 395 -17.51 -27.21 -10.45
N SER A 396 -18.47 -26.35 -10.09
CA SER A 396 -18.41 -25.44 -8.94
C SER A 396 -17.20 -24.50 -8.97
N THR A 397 -16.81 -24.04 -10.16
CA THR A 397 -15.69 -23.10 -10.35
C THR A 397 -16.15 -21.78 -10.98
N GLY A 398 -15.33 -20.73 -10.80
CA GLY A 398 -15.67 -19.37 -11.20
C GLY A 398 -16.71 -18.72 -10.29
N GLY A 399 -17.23 -17.58 -10.73
CA GLY A 399 -18.22 -16.81 -9.96
C GLY A 399 -17.63 -15.66 -9.17
N SER A 400 -18.44 -15.14 -8.25
CA SER A 400 -18.24 -13.86 -7.58
C SER A 400 -17.11 -13.87 -6.55
N ASN A 401 -16.72 -15.05 -6.07
CA ASN A 401 -15.71 -15.20 -5.04
C ASN A 401 -14.28 -15.13 -5.62
N GLY A 402 -13.30 -14.81 -4.77
CA GLY A 402 -11.88 -14.78 -5.12
C GLY A 402 -11.38 -13.48 -5.76
N GLY A 403 -12.27 -12.67 -6.33
CA GLY A 403 -11.88 -11.43 -7.02
C GLY A 403 -10.97 -11.71 -8.23
N CYS A 404 -11.06 -12.92 -8.80
CA CYS A 404 -10.12 -13.46 -9.78
C CYS A 404 -9.97 -12.59 -11.03
N ILE A 405 -10.98 -11.79 -11.37
CA ILE A 405 -10.92 -10.87 -12.51
C ILE A 405 -9.76 -9.88 -12.43
N ARG A 406 -9.12 -9.64 -11.27
CA ARG A 406 -7.92 -8.79 -11.12
C ARG A 406 -6.60 -9.54 -11.28
N LEU A 407 -6.63 -10.87 -11.33
CA LEU A 407 -5.47 -11.76 -11.28
C LEU A 407 -5.23 -12.41 -12.65
N ASP A 408 -3.98 -12.72 -12.98
CA ASP A 408 -3.66 -13.56 -14.13
C ASP A 408 -4.11 -15.00 -13.86
N PRO A 409 -4.72 -15.68 -14.86
CA PRO A 409 -4.83 -15.24 -16.27
C PRO A 409 -6.08 -14.40 -16.59
N GLN A 410 -7.06 -14.32 -15.69
CA GLN A 410 -8.40 -13.79 -16.01
C GLN A 410 -8.42 -12.28 -16.30
N ASN A 411 -7.54 -11.51 -15.70
CA ASN A 411 -7.37 -10.08 -15.99
C ASN A 411 -6.99 -9.80 -17.46
N SER A 412 -6.40 -10.77 -18.15
CA SER A 412 -5.83 -10.69 -19.48
C SER A 412 -6.70 -11.34 -20.57
N TRP A 413 -7.86 -11.90 -20.22
CA TRP A 413 -8.80 -12.46 -21.20
C TRP A 413 -9.41 -11.38 -22.09
N GLU A 414 -9.59 -11.68 -23.38
CA GLU A 414 -10.11 -10.72 -24.35
C GLU A 414 -11.49 -10.20 -23.95
N ALA A 415 -12.35 -11.08 -23.42
CA ALA A 415 -13.68 -10.69 -22.94
C ALA A 415 -13.65 -9.67 -21.78
N ASN A 416 -12.53 -9.56 -21.06
CA ASN A 416 -12.35 -8.64 -19.92
C ASN A 416 -11.59 -7.35 -20.28
N LYS A 417 -11.26 -7.15 -21.56
CA LYS A 417 -10.57 -5.95 -22.02
C LYS A 417 -11.32 -4.67 -21.65
N GLY A 418 -10.57 -3.66 -21.20
CA GLY A 418 -11.09 -2.39 -20.67
C GLY A 418 -11.58 -2.43 -19.22
N LEU A 419 -11.71 -3.61 -18.58
CA LEU A 419 -12.14 -3.68 -17.18
C LEU A 419 -11.05 -3.25 -16.19
N ASN A 420 -9.78 -3.15 -16.62
CA ASN A 420 -8.73 -2.52 -15.83
C ASN A 420 -9.11 -1.08 -15.42
N ILE A 421 -9.76 -0.31 -16.30
CA ILE A 421 -10.21 1.05 -16.02
C ILE A 421 -11.16 1.07 -14.81
N ALA A 422 -12.09 0.13 -14.74
CA ALA A 422 -13.02 0.00 -13.61
C ALA A 422 -12.29 -0.39 -12.32
N ARG A 423 -11.37 -1.37 -12.40
CA ARG A 423 -10.59 -1.84 -11.26
C ARG A 423 -9.71 -0.72 -10.69
N ASP A 424 -9.06 0.05 -11.56
CA ASP A 424 -8.19 1.16 -11.20
C ASP A 424 -8.99 2.29 -10.56
N ARG A 425 -10.18 2.60 -11.09
CA ARG A 425 -11.11 3.59 -10.52
C ARG A 425 -11.57 3.19 -9.11
N LEU A 426 -11.90 1.91 -8.92
CA LEU A 426 -12.33 1.36 -7.61
C LEU A 426 -11.18 1.14 -6.62
N ALA A 427 -9.92 1.24 -7.04
CA ALA A 427 -8.77 1.00 -6.18
C ALA A 427 -8.65 2.01 -5.02
N SER A 428 -9.19 3.23 -5.15
CA SER A 428 -9.27 4.19 -4.06
C SER A 428 -10.26 3.76 -2.98
N VAL A 429 -11.42 3.22 -3.36
CA VAL A 429 -12.42 2.67 -2.42
C VAL A 429 -11.82 1.50 -1.67
N TYR A 430 -11.23 0.52 -2.37
CA TYR A 430 -10.57 -0.62 -1.73
C TYR A 430 -9.57 -0.19 -0.66
N ARG A 431 -8.68 0.77 -0.98
CA ARG A 431 -7.67 1.29 -0.05
C ARG A 431 -8.27 2.00 1.17
N ALA A 432 -9.44 2.62 1.02
CA ALA A 432 -10.08 3.39 2.09
C ALA A 432 -10.77 2.52 3.15
N TYR A 433 -11.05 1.24 2.87
CA TYR A 433 -11.83 0.37 3.75
C TYR A 433 -11.08 -0.91 4.13
N PRO A 434 -10.32 -0.92 5.24
CA PRO A 434 -9.66 -2.11 5.76
C PRO A 434 -10.64 -3.27 5.96
N GLY A 435 -10.31 -4.43 5.40
CA GLY A 435 -11.14 -5.63 5.45
C GLY A 435 -12.12 -5.82 4.29
N LEU A 436 -12.33 -4.79 3.47
CA LEU A 436 -13.08 -4.92 2.21
C LEU A 436 -12.32 -5.82 1.24
N THR A 437 -13.01 -6.78 0.64
CA THR A 437 -12.43 -7.64 -0.41
C THR A 437 -12.68 -7.06 -1.79
N TYR A 438 -11.80 -7.33 -2.74
CA TYR A 438 -12.05 -7.00 -4.15
C TYR A 438 -13.30 -7.73 -4.66
N ALA A 439 -13.50 -8.99 -4.24
CA ALA A 439 -14.69 -9.76 -4.56
C ALA A 439 -16.00 -9.07 -4.12
N ASP A 440 -16.06 -8.57 -2.89
CA ASP A 440 -17.22 -7.80 -2.43
C ASP A 440 -17.31 -6.43 -3.13
N LEU A 441 -16.18 -5.73 -3.32
CA LEU A 441 -16.16 -4.42 -3.96
C LEU A 441 -16.68 -4.47 -5.40
N TYR A 442 -16.21 -5.42 -6.22
CA TYR A 442 -16.61 -5.51 -7.63
C TYR A 442 -18.08 -5.89 -7.79
N THR A 443 -18.60 -6.80 -6.95
CA THR A 443 -20.02 -7.15 -6.98
C THR A 443 -20.90 -5.99 -6.50
N LEU A 444 -20.52 -5.35 -5.39
CA LEU A 444 -21.23 -4.20 -4.83
C LEU A 444 -21.21 -2.99 -5.77
N ALA A 445 -20.11 -2.79 -6.53
CA ALA A 445 -20.00 -1.69 -7.48
C ALA A 445 -21.10 -1.73 -8.55
N GLY A 446 -21.41 -2.93 -9.07
CA GLY A 446 -22.52 -3.11 -10.01
C GLY A 446 -23.88 -2.77 -9.37
N VAL A 447 -24.13 -3.23 -8.14
CA VAL A 447 -25.38 -2.93 -7.41
C VAL A 447 -25.56 -1.44 -7.21
N VAL A 448 -24.54 -0.75 -6.70
CA VAL A 448 -24.58 0.71 -6.48
C VAL A 448 -24.79 1.44 -7.79
N ALA A 449 -24.13 1.02 -8.87
CA ALA A 449 -24.29 1.61 -10.19
C ALA A 449 -25.73 1.47 -10.71
N ILE A 450 -26.33 0.29 -10.63
CA ILE A 450 -27.72 0.06 -11.06
C ILE A 450 -28.69 0.96 -10.28
N GLU A 451 -28.58 0.99 -8.95
CA GLU A 451 -29.45 1.80 -8.09
C GLU A 451 -29.30 3.31 -8.38
N ASN A 452 -28.09 3.80 -8.60
CA ASN A 452 -27.83 5.22 -8.89
C ASN A 452 -28.22 5.62 -10.32
N MET A 453 -28.32 4.67 -11.25
CA MET A 453 -28.85 4.90 -12.60
C MET A 453 -30.39 4.77 -12.66
N GLY A 454 -31.08 4.75 -11.52
CA GLY A 454 -32.54 4.67 -11.43
C GLY A 454 -33.11 3.25 -11.53
N GLY A 455 -32.25 2.23 -11.40
CA GLY A 455 -32.65 0.83 -11.41
C GLY A 455 -33.26 0.35 -10.08
N PRO A 456 -33.67 -0.92 -10.03
CA PRO A 456 -34.26 -1.50 -8.83
C PRO A 456 -33.24 -1.63 -7.69
N THR A 457 -33.73 -1.65 -6.45
CA THR A 457 -32.93 -2.10 -5.30
C THR A 457 -32.60 -3.58 -5.44
N ILE A 458 -31.33 -3.91 -5.28
CA ILE A 458 -30.85 -5.30 -5.38
C ILE A 458 -30.36 -5.73 -4.01
N LYS A 459 -30.87 -6.86 -3.54
CA LYS A 459 -30.36 -7.47 -2.32
C LYS A 459 -28.93 -7.92 -2.56
N TRP A 460 -28.07 -7.56 -1.63
CA TRP A 460 -26.65 -7.88 -1.68
C TRP A 460 -26.16 -8.14 -0.27
N ARG A 461 -25.33 -9.17 -0.12
CA ARG A 461 -24.61 -9.47 1.13
C ARG A 461 -23.11 -9.53 0.88
N SER A 462 -22.36 -9.18 1.91
CA SER A 462 -20.91 -9.32 1.97
C SER A 462 -20.49 -10.74 2.34
N GLY A 463 -19.18 -10.99 2.29
CA GLY A 463 -18.57 -12.24 2.78
C GLY A 463 -17.74 -12.97 1.73
N ARG A 464 -17.65 -12.44 0.49
CA ARG A 464 -16.75 -12.98 -0.52
C ARG A 464 -15.31 -12.74 -0.09
N VAL A 465 -14.45 -13.72 -0.32
CA VAL A 465 -13.03 -13.67 0.03
C VAL A 465 -12.18 -13.45 -1.21
N ASP A 466 -11.06 -12.76 -1.05
CA ASP A 466 -10.09 -12.64 -2.14
C ASP A 466 -9.21 -13.88 -2.19
N TYR A 467 -8.88 -14.32 -3.40
CA TYR A 467 -7.85 -15.31 -3.61
C TYR A 467 -6.49 -14.63 -3.63
N SER A 468 -5.48 -15.42 -3.25
CA SER A 468 -4.10 -15.04 -3.42
C SER A 468 -3.84 -14.91 -4.92
N ASP A 469 -3.70 -15.97 -5.67
CA ASP A 469 -3.35 -15.92 -7.09
C ASP A 469 -4.53 -16.41 -7.95
N GLY A 470 -4.38 -16.30 -9.27
CA GLY A 470 -5.40 -16.78 -10.20
C GLY A 470 -5.36 -18.28 -10.46
N SER A 471 -4.71 -19.09 -9.61
CA SER A 471 -4.73 -20.57 -9.76
C SER A 471 -6.13 -21.18 -9.71
N LYS A 472 -7.08 -20.45 -9.11
CA LYS A 472 -8.50 -20.82 -9.04
C LYS A 472 -9.36 -20.12 -10.09
N SER A 473 -8.75 -19.37 -11.02
CA SER A 473 -9.48 -18.86 -12.19
C SER A 473 -10.02 -20.04 -13.00
N PRO A 474 -11.29 -20.00 -13.43
CA PRO A 474 -11.82 -21.03 -14.31
C PRO A 474 -11.15 -20.96 -15.68
N PRO A 475 -11.37 -21.96 -16.56
CA PRO A 475 -10.98 -21.86 -17.96
C PRO A 475 -11.60 -20.62 -18.64
N ASP A 476 -10.84 -20.02 -19.56
CA ASP A 476 -11.34 -18.94 -20.43
C ASP A 476 -12.49 -19.43 -21.33
N GLY A 477 -13.24 -18.50 -21.92
CA GLY A 477 -14.34 -18.78 -22.85
C GLY A 477 -15.69 -19.04 -22.16
N ARG A 478 -15.80 -18.81 -20.85
CA ARG A 478 -17.07 -18.97 -20.12
C ARG A 478 -18.03 -17.79 -20.23
N LEU A 479 -17.52 -16.61 -20.60
CA LEU A 479 -18.32 -15.40 -20.79
C LEU A 479 -19.02 -15.43 -22.16
N PRO A 480 -20.18 -14.74 -22.31
CA PRO A 480 -20.91 -14.69 -23.58
C PRO A 480 -20.06 -14.14 -24.75
N ASP A 481 -20.31 -14.67 -25.94
CA ASP A 481 -19.71 -14.22 -27.20
C ASP A 481 -20.84 -13.55 -27.99
N ALA A 482 -20.69 -12.24 -28.20
CA ALA A 482 -21.69 -11.39 -28.84
C ALA A 482 -22.00 -11.79 -30.29
N SER A 483 -21.12 -12.55 -30.95
CA SER A 483 -21.30 -13.01 -32.33
C SER A 483 -22.26 -14.19 -32.49
N LYS A 484 -22.68 -14.81 -31.38
CA LYS A 484 -23.46 -16.05 -31.37
C LYS A 484 -24.97 -15.80 -31.25
N GLY A 485 -25.75 -16.89 -31.39
CA GLY A 485 -27.21 -16.88 -31.32
C GLY A 485 -27.78 -17.47 -30.03
N ALA A 486 -29.09 -17.72 -30.04
CA ALA A 486 -29.87 -18.11 -28.85
C ALA A 486 -29.37 -19.38 -28.13
N GLN A 487 -28.89 -20.38 -28.87
CA GLN A 487 -28.33 -21.59 -28.24
C GLN A 487 -27.12 -21.29 -27.37
N HIS A 488 -26.19 -20.45 -27.84
CA HIS A 488 -25.02 -20.03 -27.06
C HIS A 488 -25.43 -19.26 -25.79
N ILE A 489 -26.46 -18.42 -25.91
CA ILE A 489 -27.02 -17.71 -24.77
C ILE A 489 -27.55 -18.71 -23.73
N ARG A 490 -28.34 -19.71 -24.14
CA ARG A 490 -28.79 -20.78 -23.24
C ARG A 490 -27.62 -21.53 -22.63
N ASP A 491 -26.64 -21.94 -23.43
CA ASP A 491 -25.48 -22.73 -22.96
C ASP A 491 -24.70 -21.99 -21.87
N VAL A 492 -24.47 -20.68 -22.02
CA VAL A 492 -23.76 -19.87 -21.02
C VAL A 492 -24.58 -19.71 -19.75
N PHE A 493 -25.85 -19.33 -19.87
CA PHE A 493 -26.67 -18.96 -18.72
C PHE A 493 -27.23 -20.19 -17.98
N TYR A 494 -27.58 -21.26 -18.68
CA TYR A 494 -28.01 -22.53 -18.06
C TYR A 494 -26.87 -23.21 -17.30
N ARG A 495 -25.63 -23.08 -17.78
CA ARG A 495 -24.43 -23.50 -17.01
C ARG A 495 -24.33 -22.76 -15.67
N MET A 496 -24.88 -21.57 -15.56
CA MET A 496 -24.93 -20.80 -14.31
C MET A 496 -26.22 -21.07 -13.50
N GLY A 497 -27.15 -21.87 -14.03
CA GLY A 497 -28.41 -22.21 -13.39
C GLY A 497 -29.55 -21.20 -13.62
N PHE A 498 -29.44 -20.34 -14.63
CA PHE A 498 -30.52 -19.42 -15.02
C PHE A 498 -31.54 -20.08 -15.94
N ASN A 499 -32.78 -19.60 -15.88
CA ASN A 499 -33.81 -19.89 -16.88
C ASN A 499 -33.93 -18.76 -17.92
N ASP A 500 -34.81 -18.94 -18.91
CA ASP A 500 -35.01 -17.99 -20.02
C ASP A 500 -35.45 -16.60 -19.55
N SER A 501 -36.37 -16.52 -18.59
CA SER A 501 -36.81 -15.23 -18.07
C SER A 501 -35.67 -14.47 -17.35
N GLU A 502 -34.86 -15.19 -16.57
CA GLU A 502 -33.75 -14.60 -15.82
C GLU A 502 -32.63 -14.15 -16.74
N LEU A 503 -32.26 -14.94 -17.75
CA LEU A 503 -31.21 -14.58 -18.70
C LEU A 503 -31.62 -13.42 -19.61
N VAL A 504 -32.89 -13.38 -20.07
CA VAL A 504 -33.39 -12.28 -20.89
C VAL A 504 -33.39 -10.99 -20.06
N ALA A 505 -33.81 -11.07 -18.79
CA ALA A 505 -33.74 -9.94 -17.89
C ALA A 505 -32.30 -9.44 -17.76
N LEU A 506 -31.33 -10.33 -17.47
CA LEU A 506 -29.92 -9.95 -17.30
C LEU A 506 -29.32 -9.26 -18.53
N ILE A 507 -29.62 -9.74 -19.75
CA ILE A 507 -29.15 -9.10 -20.99
C ILE A 507 -29.78 -7.70 -21.16
N GLY A 508 -30.95 -7.45 -20.55
CA GLY A 508 -31.53 -6.11 -20.45
C GLY A 508 -30.65 -5.05 -19.76
N ALA A 509 -29.52 -5.43 -19.14
CA ALA A 509 -28.48 -4.50 -18.73
C ALA A 509 -27.90 -3.69 -19.90
N HIS A 510 -28.00 -4.19 -21.14
CA HIS A 510 -27.75 -3.43 -22.38
C HIS A 510 -28.71 -2.25 -22.57
N SER A 511 -29.62 -1.97 -21.62
CA SER A 511 -30.27 -0.66 -21.53
C SER A 511 -29.31 0.49 -21.20
N MET A 512 -28.11 0.17 -20.71
CA MET A 512 -27.11 1.13 -20.24
C MET A 512 -25.77 0.89 -20.94
N GLY A 513 -24.98 1.96 -21.06
CA GLY A 513 -23.65 1.95 -21.63
C GLY A 513 -23.63 1.85 -23.15
N ARG A 514 -22.46 1.44 -23.65
CA ARG A 514 -22.12 1.34 -25.07
C ARG A 514 -21.04 0.30 -25.31
N CYS A 515 -20.88 -0.09 -26.57
CA CYS A 515 -19.72 -0.83 -27.04
C CYS A 515 -18.59 0.11 -27.47
N HIS A 516 -17.36 -0.41 -27.39
CA HIS A 516 -16.16 0.28 -27.86
C HIS A 516 -15.31 -0.65 -28.72
N ILE A 517 -14.83 -0.13 -29.86
CA ILE A 517 -14.08 -0.90 -30.86
C ILE A 517 -12.82 -1.50 -30.23
N GLU A 518 -12.08 -0.72 -29.44
CA GLU A 518 -10.82 -1.14 -28.86
C GLU A 518 -10.99 -2.22 -27.78
N ARG A 519 -12.19 -2.37 -27.22
CA ARG A 519 -12.50 -3.32 -26.13
C ARG A 519 -13.11 -4.62 -26.63
N SER A 520 -13.97 -4.52 -27.64
CA SER A 520 -14.84 -5.63 -28.06
C SER A 520 -14.91 -5.83 -29.57
N GLY A 521 -14.44 -4.86 -30.36
CA GLY A 521 -14.61 -4.83 -31.81
C GLY A 521 -16.00 -4.36 -32.28
N TYR A 522 -16.91 -4.05 -31.34
CA TYR A 522 -18.24 -3.48 -31.58
C TYR A 522 -18.26 -2.00 -31.20
N ASP A 523 -19.18 -1.22 -31.76
CA ASP A 523 -19.23 0.24 -31.56
C ASP A 523 -20.65 0.77 -31.50
N GLY A 524 -20.93 1.62 -30.51
CA GLY A 524 -22.19 2.37 -30.42
C GLY A 524 -23.03 2.07 -29.19
N ASP A 525 -24.11 2.83 -29.06
CA ASP A 525 -25.00 2.84 -27.91
C ASP A 525 -26.20 1.95 -28.17
N TRP A 526 -26.67 1.20 -27.17
CA TRP A 526 -27.92 0.44 -27.31
C TRP A 526 -29.17 1.31 -27.17
N THR A 527 -29.10 2.37 -26.37
CA THR A 527 -30.24 3.23 -26.04
C THR A 527 -29.83 4.70 -25.98
N PRO A 528 -30.77 5.64 -26.13
CA PRO A 528 -30.47 7.07 -26.00
C PRO A 528 -30.10 7.53 -24.58
N ARG A 529 -30.37 6.70 -23.55
CA ARG A 529 -30.10 7.03 -22.14
C ARG A 529 -29.12 6.02 -21.57
N THR A 530 -27.88 6.10 -22.03
CA THR A 530 -26.80 5.16 -21.70
C THR A 530 -26.44 5.13 -20.20
N THR A 531 -26.83 6.14 -19.42
CA THR A 531 -26.61 6.19 -17.96
C THR A 531 -27.90 6.04 -17.15
N SER A 532 -28.94 5.39 -17.71
CA SER A 532 -30.22 5.18 -17.03
C SER A 532 -30.75 3.76 -17.21
N PHE A 533 -31.09 3.10 -16.11
CA PHE A 533 -31.76 1.81 -16.15
C PHE A 533 -33.19 1.99 -16.64
N SER A 534 -33.52 1.41 -17.78
CA SER A 534 -34.87 1.46 -18.35
C SER A 534 -35.12 0.30 -19.32
N ASN A 535 -36.37 0.07 -19.70
CA ASN A 535 -36.75 -0.96 -20.65
C ASN A 535 -36.62 -0.50 -22.11
N ASP A 536 -35.93 0.64 -22.35
CA ASP A 536 -35.68 1.17 -23.70
C ASP A 536 -34.99 0.14 -24.60
N PHE A 537 -34.08 -0.68 -24.06
CA PHE A 537 -33.46 -1.77 -24.81
C PHE A 537 -34.50 -2.70 -25.43
N PHE A 538 -35.43 -3.21 -24.62
CA PHE A 538 -36.48 -4.11 -25.10
C PHE A 538 -37.50 -3.41 -26.02
N ARG A 539 -37.82 -2.14 -25.72
CA ARG A 539 -38.70 -1.33 -26.57
C ARG A 539 -38.08 -1.13 -27.95
N LEU A 540 -36.83 -0.69 -28.03
CA LEU A 540 -36.12 -0.48 -29.30
C LEU A 540 -35.96 -1.80 -30.05
N LEU A 541 -35.52 -2.86 -29.37
CA LEU A 541 -35.35 -4.18 -29.98
C LEU A 541 -36.64 -4.71 -30.63
N SER A 542 -37.80 -4.46 -30.02
CA SER A 542 -39.09 -4.96 -30.51
C SER A 542 -39.85 -4.02 -31.45
N GLN A 543 -39.56 -2.71 -31.42
CA GLN A 543 -40.35 -1.69 -32.15
C GLN A 543 -39.62 -1.11 -33.35
N GLU A 544 -38.27 -1.07 -33.34
CA GLU A 544 -37.50 -0.57 -34.47
C GLU A 544 -37.25 -1.65 -35.52
N GLN A 545 -36.96 -1.21 -36.74
CA GLN A 545 -36.44 -2.08 -37.80
C GLN A 545 -34.92 -2.07 -37.76
N TRP A 546 -34.31 -3.23 -37.89
CA TRP A 546 -32.87 -3.43 -37.77
C TRP A 546 -32.27 -3.93 -39.08
N GLU A 547 -31.15 -3.35 -39.50
CA GLU A 547 -30.34 -3.83 -40.62
C GLU A 547 -28.90 -4.09 -40.17
N GLU A 548 -28.19 -4.98 -40.88
CA GLU A 548 -26.78 -5.23 -40.59
C GLU A 548 -25.95 -4.00 -40.97
N ARG A 549 -25.17 -3.47 -40.03
CA ARG A 549 -24.34 -2.29 -40.23
C ARG A 549 -23.22 -2.61 -41.22
N ASN A 550 -23.10 -1.83 -42.28
CA ASN A 550 -22.03 -1.97 -43.27
C ASN A 550 -20.80 -1.14 -42.86
N TRP A 551 -19.81 -1.78 -42.23
CA TRP A 551 -18.61 -1.14 -41.69
C TRP A 551 -17.46 -2.14 -41.47
N ASN A 552 -16.28 -1.65 -41.10
CA ASN A 552 -15.06 -2.47 -40.97
C ASN A 552 -14.88 -3.13 -39.58
N GLY A 553 -15.86 -3.01 -38.69
CA GLY A 553 -15.81 -3.61 -37.36
C GLY A 553 -16.52 -4.97 -37.30
N SER A 554 -16.83 -5.41 -36.09
CA SER A 554 -17.54 -6.68 -35.88
C SER A 554 -18.96 -6.61 -36.43
N ARG A 555 -19.48 -7.76 -36.88
CA ARG A 555 -20.85 -7.88 -37.40
C ARG A 555 -21.86 -7.45 -36.32
N GLN A 556 -22.57 -6.36 -36.59
CA GLN A 556 -23.55 -5.78 -35.69
C GLN A 556 -24.72 -5.17 -36.47
N PHE A 557 -25.78 -4.80 -35.78
CA PHE A 557 -26.98 -4.23 -36.36
C PHE A 557 -27.15 -2.78 -35.96
N GLU A 558 -27.77 -1.99 -36.83
CA GLU A 558 -28.17 -0.62 -36.56
C GLU A 558 -29.65 -0.41 -36.87
N ASP A 559 -30.27 0.55 -36.20
CA ASP A 559 -31.67 0.88 -36.46
C ASP A 559 -31.79 1.59 -37.83
N VAL A 560 -32.71 1.13 -38.67
CA VAL A 560 -32.90 1.66 -40.04
C VAL A 560 -33.31 3.14 -40.02
N ARG A 561 -34.04 3.56 -38.99
CA ARG A 561 -34.69 4.87 -38.92
C ARG A 561 -33.70 6.02 -38.65
N THR A 562 -32.78 5.82 -37.71
CA THR A 562 -31.85 6.87 -37.25
C THR A 562 -30.39 6.47 -37.36
N ARG A 563 -30.07 5.18 -37.53
CA ARG A 563 -28.71 4.64 -37.56
C ARG A 563 -27.86 5.09 -36.37
N SER A 564 -28.52 5.28 -35.23
CA SER A 564 -27.92 5.83 -34.01
C SER A 564 -27.68 4.75 -32.96
N PHE A 565 -28.45 3.66 -33.00
CA PHE A 565 -28.40 2.61 -31.99
C PHE A 565 -27.88 1.31 -32.56
N LEU A 566 -27.19 0.57 -31.69
CA LEU A 566 -26.58 -0.72 -31.92
C LEU A 566 -27.46 -1.84 -31.35
N MET A 567 -27.50 -2.98 -32.04
CA MET A 567 -27.79 -4.29 -31.45
C MET A 567 -26.72 -5.30 -31.84
N LEU A 568 -26.29 -6.12 -30.89
CA LEU A 568 -25.38 -7.24 -31.14
C LEU A 568 -26.13 -8.43 -31.76
N PRO A 569 -25.45 -9.36 -32.44
CA PRO A 569 -26.09 -10.62 -32.89
C PRO A 569 -26.80 -11.38 -31.76
N THR A 570 -26.24 -11.39 -30.54
CA THR A 570 -26.90 -11.96 -29.36
C THR A 570 -28.15 -11.18 -28.92
N ASP A 571 -28.18 -9.86 -29.08
CA ASP A 571 -29.35 -9.04 -28.75
C ASP A 571 -30.49 -9.34 -29.75
N MET A 572 -30.15 -9.40 -31.05
CA MET A 572 -31.10 -9.77 -32.09
C MET A 572 -31.65 -11.19 -31.88
N ALA A 573 -30.82 -12.12 -31.39
CA ALA A 573 -31.25 -13.47 -31.09
C ALA A 573 -32.36 -13.53 -30.02
N LEU A 574 -32.42 -12.57 -29.10
CA LEU A 574 -33.51 -12.51 -28.10
C LEU A 574 -34.88 -12.29 -28.73
N PHE A 575 -34.95 -11.55 -29.85
CA PHE A 575 -36.22 -11.27 -30.52
C PHE A 575 -36.54 -12.26 -31.65
N GLN A 576 -35.53 -12.98 -32.14
CA GLN A 576 -35.67 -14.00 -33.19
C GLN A 576 -36.06 -15.36 -32.62
N ASP A 577 -35.59 -15.70 -31.42
CA ASP A 577 -35.96 -16.93 -30.72
C ASP A 577 -37.36 -16.83 -30.12
N LEU A 578 -38.22 -17.82 -30.38
CA LEU A 578 -39.64 -17.76 -30.00
C LEU A 578 -39.85 -17.72 -28.48
N ASP A 579 -39.02 -18.41 -27.70
CA ASP A 579 -39.17 -18.48 -26.25
C ASP A 579 -38.67 -17.20 -25.58
N PHE A 580 -37.53 -16.67 -26.05
CA PHE A 580 -36.99 -15.39 -25.56
C PHE A 580 -37.87 -14.20 -25.93
N LYS A 581 -38.45 -14.22 -27.15
CA LYS A 581 -39.23 -13.12 -27.69
C LYS A 581 -40.40 -12.73 -26.80
N GLN A 582 -41.07 -13.69 -26.16
CA GLN A 582 -42.18 -13.38 -25.25
C GLN A 582 -41.70 -12.52 -24.07
N TYR A 583 -40.58 -12.86 -23.45
CA TYR A 583 -40.00 -12.08 -22.36
C TYR A 583 -39.53 -10.70 -22.80
N VAL A 584 -38.97 -10.58 -24.02
CA VAL A 584 -38.61 -9.27 -24.60
C VAL A 584 -39.86 -8.38 -24.71
N LEU A 585 -40.97 -8.92 -25.22
CA LEU A 585 -42.23 -8.17 -25.34
C LEU A 585 -42.81 -7.79 -23.97
N ASP A 586 -42.78 -8.72 -23.01
CA ASP A 586 -43.28 -8.48 -21.65
C ASP A 586 -42.49 -7.34 -20.98
N TYR A 587 -41.16 -7.36 -21.07
CA TYR A 587 -40.30 -6.32 -20.49
C TYR A 587 -40.38 -4.99 -21.25
N ALA A 588 -40.57 -5.00 -22.57
CA ALA A 588 -40.82 -3.79 -23.36
C ALA A 588 -42.12 -3.08 -22.93
N ASN A 589 -43.13 -3.85 -22.51
CA ASN A 589 -44.43 -3.33 -22.10
C ASN A 589 -44.51 -2.97 -20.62
N ASP A 590 -43.69 -3.59 -19.76
CA ASP A 590 -43.73 -3.41 -18.30
C ASP A 590 -42.32 -3.24 -17.68
N GLN A 591 -41.96 -1.98 -17.42
CA GLN A 591 -40.72 -1.61 -16.71
C GLN A 591 -40.64 -2.22 -15.30
N ASN A 592 -41.76 -2.35 -14.59
CA ASN A 592 -41.75 -2.85 -13.22
C ASN A 592 -41.49 -4.35 -13.21
N LEU A 593 -42.09 -5.09 -14.15
CA LEU A 593 -41.82 -6.50 -14.35
C LEU A 593 -40.35 -6.73 -14.71
N PHE A 594 -39.81 -5.94 -15.65
CA PHE A 594 -38.38 -5.99 -15.98
C PHE A 594 -37.51 -5.73 -14.75
N SER A 595 -37.76 -4.63 -14.03
CA SER A 595 -36.98 -4.25 -12.85
C SER A 595 -36.99 -5.32 -11.77
N LYS A 596 -38.16 -5.91 -11.49
CA LYS A 596 -38.31 -6.99 -10.51
C LYS A 596 -37.50 -8.24 -10.90
N ASN A 597 -37.63 -8.68 -12.15
CA ASN A 597 -36.97 -9.89 -12.62
C ASN A 597 -35.46 -9.68 -12.74
N PHE A 598 -35.03 -8.50 -13.22
CA PHE A 598 -33.62 -8.11 -13.27
C PHE A 598 -33.01 -8.11 -11.88
N ALA A 599 -33.66 -7.50 -10.88
CA ALA A 599 -33.13 -7.45 -9.52
C ALA A 599 -32.94 -8.86 -8.93
N SER A 600 -33.92 -9.74 -9.13
CA SER A 600 -33.84 -11.13 -8.66
C SER A 600 -32.75 -11.92 -9.39
N ALA A 601 -32.60 -11.76 -10.71
CA ALA A 601 -31.60 -12.46 -11.49
C ALA A 601 -30.18 -11.94 -11.22
N PHE A 602 -30.03 -10.63 -11.02
CA PHE A 602 -28.75 -10.01 -10.66
C PHE A 602 -28.35 -10.36 -9.22
N GLU A 603 -29.29 -10.38 -8.25
CA GLU A 603 -29.03 -10.94 -6.91
C GLU A 603 -28.50 -12.37 -7.03
N LYS A 604 -29.21 -13.24 -7.75
CA LYS A 604 -28.80 -14.63 -7.96
C LYS A 604 -27.40 -14.74 -8.56
N LEU A 605 -27.08 -13.94 -9.59
CA LEU A 605 -25.76 -13.90 -10.21
C LEU A 605 -24.64 -13.64 -9.19
N LEU A 606 -24.81 -12.62 -8.35
CA LEU A 606 -23.77 -12.22 -7.40
C LEU A 606 -23.57 -13.25 -6.28
N GLU A 607 -24.55 -14.14 -6.06
CA GLU A 607 -24.50 -15.22 -5.08
C GLU A 607 -23.89 -16.52 -5.62
N LEU A 608 -23.50 -16.57 -6.90
CA LEU A 608 -22.80 -17.70 -7.48
C LEU A 608 -21.30 -17.63 -7.17
N GLY A 609 -20.72 -18.77 -6.75
CA GLY A 609 -19.26 -18.94 -6.54
C GLY A 609 -18.82 -18.97 -5.08
#